data_AF-A0A7R9LGG0-F1
#
_entry.id   AF-A0A7R9LGG0-F1
#
_cell.length_a   1.000
_cell.length_b   1.000
_cell.length_c   1.000
_cell.angle_alpha   90.00
_cell.angle_beta   90.00
_cell.angle_gamma   90.00
#
_symmetry.space_group_name_H-M   'P 1'
#
loop_
_entity.id
_entity.type
_entity.pdbx_description
1 polymer ?
#
loop_
_entity_poly.entity_id
_entity_poly.type
_entity_poly.pdbx_seq_one_letter_code
_entity_poly.pdbx_strand_id
1 'polypeptide(L)'
;MIVMPLGGDQWDNAQRVHEKGFGIRLNPQTVSEQELLNAIEKLLNDKELKHNLSVASKHFLHLSHTWNQLTILLAPLEAVGSVNACIGLAEVLLSRGHRIVFAVNQSFAGKLSPFGFIEEILNDETGKLPAENAAKSLLASGLLSDLTPEESMEMMCETPIFADLIDKMRANEPKLKTIIAKYNPDVYIIDDFAGSPTIIHSNKPWIHISSSQPLSGIRDDRTPPGWSGYPSDSDRQKWSPFNELKKNIFKSQIIKYNKWMEEEGHPLHTANKSILESPYLNIYGYPEELDYTDIRPIPEKWIKIETFMRKGEQEFKIPDKFRDRNVEKCKLIYLSLGSMGSANVDLMKRLVSILSKSQHKFIVSKGVFGDTYELADNMWGEKSVPQTKVLPLVDVVITHGGNNSVTETFSC
;
A
#
# COMPACT_ATOMS: atom_id res chain seq x y z
N MET A 1 -13.30 -34.40 21.71
CA MET A 1 -11.87 -34.30 22.09
C MET A 1 -11.64 -34.95 23.45
N ILE A 2 -10.43 -35.43 23.76
CA ILE A 2 -10.04 -35.86 25.12
C ILE A 2 -9.11 -34.77 25.68
N VAL A 3 -9.41 -34.24 26.86
CA VAL A 3 -8.63 -33.16 27.49
C VAL A 3 -8.02 -33.69 28.78
N MET A 4 -6.69 -33.63 28.86
CA MET A 4 -5.90 -34.10 29.99
C MET A 4 -5.12 -32.94 30.61
N PRO A 5 -5.71 -32.21 31.56
CA PRO A 5 -5.12 -31.00 32.11
C PRO A 5 -3.89 -31.29 32.97
N LEU A 6 -2.83 -30.49 32.80
CA LEU A 6 -1.58 -30.57 33.56
C LEU A 6 -1.42 -29.43 34.57
N GLY A 7 -2.11 -28.30 34.38
CA GLY A 7 -1.98 -27.13 35.27
C GLY A 7 -2.75 -25.91 34.78
N GLY A 8 -2.96 -24.93 35.66
CA GLY A 8 -3.53 -23.62 35.32
C GLY A 8 -4.94 -23.67 34.73
N ASP A 9 -5.17 -22.84 33.71
CA ASP A 9 -6.42 -22.71 32.96
C ASP A 9 -6.87 -24.00 32.25
N GLN A 10 -5.95 -24.95 32.06
CA GLN A 10 -6.26 -26.25 31.46
C GLN A 10 -7.30 -27.02 32.28
N TRP A 11 -7.29 -26.88 33.62
CA TRP A 11 -8.27 -27.54 34.49
C TRP A 11 -9.70 -27.05 34.22
N ASP A 12 -9.85 -25.73 34.11
CA ASP A 12 -11.13 -25.08 33.82
C ASP A 12 -11.61 -25.41 32.42
N ASN A 13 -10.70 -25.35 31.43
CA ASN A 13 -10.98 -25.71 30.04
C ASN A 13 -11.42 -27.19 29.93
N ALA A 14 -10.69 -28.12 30.56
CA ALA A 14 -11.02 -29.54 30.55
C ALA A 14 -12.38 -29.83 31.20
N GLN A 15 -12.64 -29.20 32.36
CA GLN A 15 -13.92 -29.33 33.05
C GLN A 15 -15.06 -28.80 32.17
N ARG A 16 -14.87 -27.64 31.54
CA ARG A 16 -15.91 -27.02 30.73
C ARG A 16 -16.24 -27.79 29.46
N VAL A 17 -15.21 -28.31 28.77
CA VAL A 17 -15.37 -29.18 27.60
C VAL A 17 -16.17 -30.44 27.95
N HIS A 18 -15.92 -31.02 29.13
CA HIS A 18 -16.64 -32.20 29.60
C HIS A 18 -18.10 -31.90 29.93
N GLU A 19 -18.36 -30.86 30.73
CA GLU A 19 -19.73 -30.45 31.13
C GLU A 19 -20.61 -30.07 29.94
N LYS A 20 -20.01 -29.51 28.89
CA LYS A 20 -20.73 -29.09 27.68
C LYS A 20 -20.88 -30.20 26.64
N GLY A 21 -20.39 -31.40 26.93
CA GLY A 21 -20.52 -32.52 26.01
C GLY A 21 -19.72 -32.34 24.72
N PHE A 22 -18.65 -31.54 24.72
CA PHE A 22 -17.74 -31.37 23.57
C PHE A 22 -16.52 -32.31 23.66
N GLY A 23 -16.36 -33.02 24.77
CA GLY A 23 -15.27 -33.95 24.97
C GLY A 23 -15.31 -34.67 26.32
N ILE A 24 -14.27 -35.45 26.59
CA ILE A 24 -14.09 -36.16 27.85
C ILE A 24 -12.86 -35.59 28.54
N ARG A 25 -12.99 -35.29 29.84
CA ARG A 25 -11.86 -34.96 30.71
C ARG A 25 -11.30 -36.25 31.30
N LEU A 26 -9.99 -36.46 31.16
CA LEU A 26 -9.27 -37.55 31.83
C LEU A 26 -8.14 -36.96 32.68
N ASN A 27 -7.83 -37.58 33.81
CA ASN A 27 -6.69 -37.15 34.63
C ASN A 27 -5.41 -37.83 34.12
N PRO A 28 -4.42 -37.07 33.60
CA PRO A 28 -3.21 -37.66 33.01
C PRO A 28 -2.37 -38.48 33.99
N GLN A 29 -2.51 -38.26 35.30
CA GLN A 29 -1.73 -38.97 36.31
C GLN A 29 -2.33 -40.31 36.73
N THR A 30 -3.62 -40.54 36.48
CA THR A 30 -4.37 -41.71 37.01
C THR A 30 -5.13 -42.48 35.95
N VAL A 31 -5.22 -41.96 34.72
CA VAL A 31 -5.90 -42.62 33.61
C VAL A 31 -5.24 -43.96 33.29
N SER A 32 -6.04 -45.02 33.21
CA SER A 32 -5.62 -46.34 32.75
C SER A 32 -5.71 -46.47 31.23
N GLU A 33 -5.00 -47.46 30.67
CA GLU A 33 -5.09 -47.81 29.24
C GLU A 33 -6.53 -48.05 28.80
N GLN A 34 -7.29 -48.83 29.58
CA GLN A 34 -8.67 -49.16 29.24
C GLN A 34 -9.60 -47.93 29.26
N GLU A 35 -9.42 -47.02 30.22
CA GLU A 35 -10.21 -45.78 30.29
C GLU A 35 -9.95 -44.87 29.08
N LEU A 36 -8.68 -44.75 28.66
CA LEU A 36 -8.32 -43.96 27.49
C LEU A 36 -8.89 -44.57 26.20
N LEU A 37 -8.72 -45.89 25.99
CA LEU A 37 -9.26 -46.59 24.83
C LEU A 37 -10.79 -46.51 24.77
N ASN A 38 -11.47 -46.69 25.91
CA ASN A 38 -12.93 -46.56 25.97
C ASN A 38 -13.39 -45.12 25.68
N ALA A 39 -12.66 -44.11 26.15
CA ALA A 39 -12.98 -42.72 25.86
C ALA A 39 -12.83 -42.40 24.36
N ILE A 40 -11.83 -42.96 23.69
CA ILE A 40 -11.64 -42.83 22.23
C ILE A 40 -12.83 -43.46 21.50
N GLU A 41 -13.15 -44.73 21.79
CA GLU A 41 -14.27 -45.44 21.14
C GLU A 41 -15.61 -44.76 21.38
N LYS A 42 -15.84 -44.26 22.61
CA LYS A 42 -17.04 -43.50 22.94
C LYS A 42 -17.15 -42.26 22.06
N LEU A 43 -16.11 -41.43 21.97
CA LEU A 43 -16.14 -40.19 21.18
C LEU A 43 -16.28 -40.45 19.67
N LEU A 44 -15.66 -41.51 19.14
CA LEU A 44 -15.77 -41.87 17.73
C LEU A 44 -17.19 -42.30 17.34
N ASN A 45 -17.93 -42.89 18.28
CA ASN A 45 -19.28 -43.42 18.06
C ASN A 45 -20.40 -42.49 18.57
N ASP A 46 -20.07 -41.39 19.26
CA ASP A 46 -21.03 -40.43 19.80
C ASP A 46 -21.63 -39.53 18.70
N LYS A 47 -22.85 -39.87 18.28
CA LYS A 47 -23.59 -39.13 17.24
C LYS A 47 -24.05 -37.75 17.71
N GLU A 48 -24.36 -37.61 18.99
CA GLU A 48 -24.84 -36.35 19.57
C GLU A 48 -23.68 -35.34 19.66
N LEU A 49 -22.51 -35.79 20.11
CA LEU A 49 -21.28 -35.00 20.07
C LEU A 49 -20.97 -34.52 18.64
N LYS A 50 -21.03 -35.40 17.64
CA LYS A 50 -20.78 -35.04 16.23
C LYS A 50 -21.76 -33.97 15.74
N HIS A 51 -23.03 -34.07 16.11
CA HIS A 51 -24.04 -33.06 15.82
C HIS A 51 -23.71 -31.72 16.50
N ASN A 52 -23.45 -31.73 17.80
CA ASN A 52 -23.14 -30.54 18.60
C ASN A 52 -21.88 -29.83 18.09
N LEU A 53 -20.83 -30.58 17.74
CA LEU A 53 -19.62 -30.05 17.12
C LEU A 53 -19.91 -29.44 15.74
N SER A 54 -20.77 -30.06 14.92
CA SER A 54 -21.19 -29.48 13.64
C SER A 54 -21.96 -28.17 13.82
N VAL A 55 -22.88 -28.11 14.78
CA VAL A 55 -23.64 -26.90 15.09
C VAL A 55 -22.73 -25.79 15.62
N ALA A 56 -21.85 -26.10 16.59
CA ALA A 56 -20.88 -25.15 17.12
C ALA A 56 -19.93 -24.66 16.03
N SER A 57 -19.41 -25.56 15.18
CA SER A 57 -18.56 -25.22 14.04
C SER A 57 -19.28 -24.31 13.05
N LYS A 58 -20.55 -24.60 12.71
CA LYS A 58 -21.37 -23.73 11.87
C LYS A 58 -21.60 -22.37 12.52
N HIS A 59 -21.84 -22.32 13.83
CA HIS A 59 -21.98 -21.06 14.56
C HIS A 59 -20.68 -20.24 14.53
N PHE A 60 -19.51 -20.85 14.71
CA PHE A 60 -18.21 -20.17 14.52
C PHE A 60 -18.01 -19.65 13.09
N LEU A 61 -18.42 -20.43 12.08
CA LEU A 61 -18.42 -20.01 10.67
C LEU A 61 -19.49 -18.97 10.34
N HIS A 62 -20.52 -18.79 11.18
CA HIS A 62 -21.56 -17.76 11.02
C HIS A 62 -21.26 -16.50 11.84
N LEU A 63 -20.47 -16.62 12.92
CA LEU A 63 -19.97 -15.51 13.74
C LEU A 63 -18.79 -14.77 13.10
N SER A 64 -18.18 -15.32 12.03
CA SER A 64 -17.50 -14.47 11.07
C SER A 64 -18.57 -13.57 10.45
N HIS A 65 -18.62 -12.31 10.90
CA HIS A 65 -19.60 -11.32 10.47
C HIS A 65 -19.91 -11.49 8.98
N THR A 66 -21.14 -11.89 8.64
CA THR A 66 -21.62 -11.85 7.27
C THR A 66 -21.84 -10.39 6.93
N TRP A 67 -20.78 -9.69 6.53
CA TRP A 67 -20.91 -8.39 5.91
C TRP A 67 -21.78 -8.57 4.68
N ASN A 68 -22.78 -7.70 4.49
CA ASN A 68 -23.39 -7.58 3.17
C ASN A 68 -22.26 -7.30 2.19
N GLN A 69 -22.20 -8.06 1.10
CA GLN A 69 -21.20 -7.85 0.07
C GLN A 69 -21.41 -6.45 -0.53
N LEU A 70 -20.46 -5.55 -0.26
CA LEU A 70 -20.41 -4.22 -0.87
C LEU A 70 -19.72 -4.28 -2.23
N THR A 71 -20.14 -3.41 -3.13
CA THR A 71 -19.38 -3.05 -4.34
C THR A 71 -18.56 -1.80 -4.04
N ILE A 72 -17.24 -1.89 -4.12
CA ILE A 72 -16.31 -0.82 -3.78
C ILE A 72 -15.56 -0.41 -5.04
N LEU A 73 -15.63 0.87 -5.40
CA LEU A 73 -14.90 1.44 -6.54
C LEU A 73 -13.66 2.19 -6.04
N LEU A 74 -12.48 1.75 -6.48
CA LEU A 74 -11.22 2.42 -6.26
C LEU A 74 -10.85 3.27 -7.49
N ALA A 75 -10.50 4.53 -7.25
CA ALA A 75 -10.01 5.48 -8.25
C ALA A 75 -8.67 6.08 -7.78
N PRO A 76 -7.55 5.34 -7.95
CA PRO A 76 -6.22 5.82 -7.60
C PRO A 76 -5.68 6.83 -8.61
N LEU A 77 -4.74 7.67 -8.16
CA LEU A 77 -3.87 8.45 -9.02
C LEU A 77 -3.12 7.51 -9.97
N GLU A 78 -2.88 7.98 -11.19
CA GLU A 78 -2.22 7.24 -12.26
C GLU A 78 -0.69 7.07 -12.04
N ALA A 79 -0.30 6.66 -10.83
CA ALA A 79 1.07 6.40 -10.43
C ALA A 79 1.20 5.01 -9.80
N VAL A 80 2.32 4.32 -10.09
CA VAL A 80 2.56 2.94 -9.63
C VAL A 80 2.48 2.83 -8.10
N GLY A 81 2.97 3.83 -7.36
CA GLY A 81 2.90 3.86 -5.89
C GLY A 81 1.46 3.88 -5.36
N SER A 82 0.63 4.75 -5.95
CA SER A 82 -0.77 4.92 -5.57
C SER A 82 -1.59 3.65 -5.85
N VAL A 83 -1.48 3.11 -7.06
CA VAL A 83 -2.17 1.86 -7.43
C VAL A 83 -1.76 0.71 -6.51
N ASN A 84 -0.47 0.59 -6.19
CA ASN A 84 0.03 -0.45 -5.28
C ASN A 84 -0.53 -0.31 -3.85
N ALA A 85 -0.63 0.91 -3.32
CA ALA A 85 -1.23 1.12 -2.02
C ALA A 85 -2.72 0.69 -2.02
N CYS A 86 -3.45 1.06 -3.08
CA CYS A 86 -4.84 0.64 -3.27
C CYS A 86 -4.99 -0.88 -3.40
N ILE A 87 -4.08 -1.59 -4.09
CA ILE A 87 -4.08 -3.05 -4.16
C ILE A 87 -3.99 -3.67 -2.76
N GLY A 88 -3.08 -3.19 -1.91
CA GLY A 88 -2.88 -3.75 -0.57
C GLY A 88 -4.15 -3.69 0.28
N LEU A 89 -4.88 -2.59 0.24
CA LEU A 89 -6.19 -2.48 0.90
C LEU A 89 -7.26 -3.33 0.20
N ALA A 90 -7.31 -3.30 -1.13
CA ALA A 90 -8.30 -4.00 -1.93
C ALA A 90 -8.24 -5.52 -1.75
N GLU A 91 -7.05 -6.12 -1.64
CA GLU A 91 -6.89 -7.56 -1.39
C GLU A 91 -7.56 -7.97 -0.07
N VAL A 92 -7.42 -7.15 0.97
CA VAL A 92 -8.04 -7.40 2.27
C VAL A 92 -9.57 -7.29 2.15
N LEU A 93 -10.08 -6.28 1.47
CA LEU A 93 -11.52 -6.11 1.25
C LEU A 93 -12.11 -7.24 0.39
N LEU A 94 -11.39 -7.67 -0.65
CA LEU A 94 -11.77 -8.82 -1.48
C LEU A 94 -11.80 -10.10 -0.65
N SER A 95 -10.80 -10.34 0.21
CA SER A 95 -10.74 -11.52 1.09
C SER A 95 -11.89 -11.58 2.10
N ARG A 96 -12.51 -10.43 2.40
CA ARG A 96 -13.72 -10.32 3.23
C ARG A 96 -15.02 -10.50 2.45
N GLY A 97 -14.92 -10.84 1.16
CA GLY A 97 -16.05 -11.14 0.30
C GLY A 97 -16.67 -9.93 -0.39
N HIS A 98 -16.02 -8.75 -0.39
CA HIS A 98 -16.50 -7.59 -1.13
C HIS A 98 -16.18 -7.66 -2.62
N ARG A 99 -16.97 -6.98 -3.44
CA ARG A 99 -16.75 -6.85 -4.89
C ARG A 99 -15.92 -5.60 -5.14
N ILE A 100 -14.76 -5.77 -5.75
CA ILE A 100 -13.79 -4.69 -5.95
C ILE A 100 -13.73 -4.30 -7.42
N VAL A 101 -13.94 -3.02 -7.71
CA VAL A 101 -13.81 -2.41 -9.04
C VAL A 101 -12.69 -1.37 -8.99
N PHE A 102 -11.78 -1.40 -9.96
CA PHE A 102 -10.76 -0.38 -10.15
C PHE A 102 -11.06 0.42 -11.42
N ALA A 103 -11.06 1.74 -11.31
CA ALA A 103 -11.02 2.65 -12.44
C ALA A 103 -9.58 3.14 -12.62
N VAL A 104 -8.91 2.68 -13.68
CA VAL A 104 -7.49 2.95 -13.95
C VAL A 104 -7.27 3.32 -15.41
N ASN A 105 -6.10 3.85 -15.75
CA ASN A 105 -5.76 4.13 -17.15
C ASN A 105 -5.30 2.87 -17.91
N GLN A 106 -5.14 3.00 -19.23
CA GLN A 106 -4.72 1.92 -20.13
C GLN A 106 -3.35 1.31 -19.76
N SER A 107 -2.48 2.03 -19.04
CA SER A 107 -1.15 1.53 -18.65
C SER A 107 -1.22 0.41 -17.60
N PHE A 108 -2.34 0.29 -16.88
CA PHE A 108 -2.61 -0.77 -15.92
C PHE A 108 -3.43 -1.93 -16.49
N ALA A 109 -3.79 -1.87 -17.77
CA ALA A 109 -4.60 -2.89 -18.42
C ALA A 109 -4.05 -4.31 -18.22
N GLY A 110 -4.88 -5.20 -17.68
CA GLY A 110 -4.59 -6.60 -17.38
C GLY A 110 -3.69 -6.84 -16.17
N LYS A 111 -3.30 -5.80 -15.42
CA LYS A 111 -2.41 -5.95 -14.26
C LYS A 111 -3.17 -6.18 -12.95
N LEU A 112 -4.44 -5.80 -12.88
CA LEU A 112 -5.24 -5.91 -11.66
C LEU A 112 -6.14 -7.15 -11.66
N SER A 113 -6.51 -7.67 -12.84
CA SER A 113 -7.33 -8.87 -12.97
C SER A 113 -6.73 -10.15 -12.35
N PRO A 114 -5.40 -10.39 -12.30
CA PRO A 114 -4.84 -11.57 -11.63
C PRO A 114 -5.15 -11.63 -10.13
N PHE A 115 -5.33 -10.47 -9.48
CA PHE A 115 -5.72 -10.38 -8.07
C PHE A 115 -7.21 -10.66 -7.83
N GLY A 116 -8.00 -10.89 -8.89
CA GLY A 116 -9.45 -11.10 -8.82
C GLY A 116 -10.28 -9.80 -8.79
N PHE A 117 -9.67 -8.65 -9.05
CA PHE A 117 -10.38 -7.37 -9.15
C PHE A 117 -11.06 -7.20 -10.51
N ILE A 118 -12.14 -6.43 -10.54
CA ILE A 118 -12.76 -5.95 -11.78
C ILE A 118 -11.98 -4.72 -12.23
N GLU A 119 -11.49 -4.73 -13.46
CA GLU A 119 -10.67 -3.66 -14.02
C GLU A 119 -11.47 -2.90 -15.08
N GLU A 120 -11.59 -1.58 -14.92
CA GLU A 120 -12.23 -0.68 -15.86
C GLU A 120 -11.27 0.41 -16.30
N ILE A 121 -11.14 0.57 -17.62
CA ILE A 121 -10.19 1.49 -18.22
C ILE A 121 -10.85 2.86 -18.44
N LEU A 122 -10.26 3.92 -17.90
CA LEU A 122 -10.77 5.29 -17.97
C LEU A 122 -10.53 5.98 -19.31
N ASN A 123 -9.42 5.69 -19.98
CA ASN A 123 -9.05 6.29 -21.24
C ASN A 123 -8.54 5.24 -22.24
N ASP A 124 -8.95 5.40 -23.50
CA ASP A 124 -8.52 4.55 -24.61
C ASP A 124 -7.20 5.05 -25.22
N GLU A 125 -6.40 5.83 -24.49
CA GLU A 125 -5.12 6.31 -25.00
C GLU A 125 -4.25 5.10 -25.37
N THR A 126 -4.17 4.83 -26.67
CA THR A 126 -3.28 3.84 -27.29
C THR A 126 -1.81 4.12 -27.00
N GLY A 127 -1.52 5.31 -26.46
CA GLY A 127 -0.23 5.69 -25.94
C GLY A 127 0.02 5.05 -24.58
N LYS A 128 0.37 3.75 -24.56
CA LYS A 128 1.52 3.41 -23.73
C LYS A 128 2.62 4.36 -24.19
N LEU A 129 2.90 5.44 -23.46
CA LEU A 129 4.29 5.82 -23.33
C LEU A 129 4.88 4.57 -22.66
N PRO A 130 5.69 3.77 -23.37
CA PRO A 130 6.37 2.66 -22.72
C PRO A 130 7.03 3.20 -21.45
N ALA A 131 7.19 2.39 -20.40
CA ALA A 131 7.79 2.87 -19.15
C ALA A 131 9.11 3.64 -19.39
N GLU A 132 9.82 3.31 -20.48
CA GLU A 132 10.98 4.03 -21.02
C GLU A 132 10.71 5.49 -21.42
N ASN A 133 9.61 5.80 -22.09
CA ASN A 133 9.32 7.17 -22.51
C ASN A 133 8.91 8.04 -21.31
N ALA A 134 8.13 7.50 -20.36
CA ALA A 134 7.85 8.18 -19.10
C ALA A 134 9.14 8.44 -18.31
N ALA A 135 10.02 7.44 -18.24
CA ALA A 135 11.35 7.57 -17.63
C ALA A 135 12.23 8.62 -18.32
N LYS A 136 12.24 8.67 -19.67
CA LYS A 136 12.97 9.69 -20.44
C LYS A 136 12.44 11.10 -20.20
N SER A 137 11.11 11.26 -20.16
CA SER A 137 10.48 12.54 -19.88
C SER A 137 10.83 13.04 -18.47
N LEU A 138 10.82 12.15 -17.48
CA LEU A 138 11.22 12.49 -16.12
C LEU A 138 12.70 12.90 -16.03
N LEU A 139 13.60 12.16 -16.68
CA LEU A 139 15.02 12.53 -16.75
C LEU A 139 15.21 13.89 -17.42
N ALA A 140 14.52 14.14 -18.53
CA ALA A 140 14.58 15.39 -19.26
C ALA A 140 14.01 16.58 -18.45
N SER A 141 13.09 16.33 -17.51
CA SER A 141 12.57 17.37 -16.61
C SER A 141 13.62 17.88 -15.63
N GLY A 142 14.69 17.12 -15.36
CA GLY A 142 15.68 17.51 -14.36
C GLY A 142 15.26 17.26 -12.91
N LEU A 143 14.06 16.72 -12.64
CA LEU A 143 13.58 16.41 -11.28
C LEU A 143 14.48 15.43 -10.49
N LEU A 144 15.34 14.67 -11.19
CA LEU A 144 16.31 13.74 -10.58
C LEU A 144 17.70 14.35 -10.39
N SER A 145 17.82 15.68 -10.47
CA SER A 145 19.08 16.43 -10.28
C SER A 145 19.27 16.83 -8.82
N ASP A 146 20.43 17.41 -8.51
CA ASP A 146 20.72 17.99 -7.20
C ASP A 146 20.00 19.34 -7.07
N LEU A 147 18.78 19.31 -6.51
CA LEU A 147 17.89 20.46 -6.37
C LEU A 147 17.65 20.76 -4.89
N THR A 148 17.51 22.04 -4.55
CA THR A 148 16.95 22.44 -3.26
C THR A 148 15.48 21.99 -3.15
N PRO A 149 14.91 21.90 -1.94
CA PRO A 149 13.48 21.62 -1.77
C PRO A 149 12.56 22.54 -2.57
N GLU A 150 12.87 23.82 -2.64
CA GLU A 150 12.11 24.84 -3.36
C GLU A 150 12.15 24.61 -4.87
N GLU A 151 13.35 24.42 -5.44
CA GLU A 151 13.52 24.11 -6.86
C GLU A 151 12.86 22.77 -7.22
N SER A 152 12.94 21.78 -6.33
CA SER A 152 12.27 20.49 -6.50
C SER A 152 10.74 20.66 -6.55
N MET A 153 10.19 21.51 -5.68
CA MET A 153 8.75 21.78 -5.61
C MET A 153 8.26 22.50 -6.87
N GLU A 154 9.00 23.50 -7.37
CA GLU A 154 8.71 24.18 -8.64
C GLU A 154 8.74 23.21 -9.81
N MET A 155 9.82 22.41 -9.92
CA MET A 155 9.99 21.44 -11.00
C MET A 155 8.91 20.35 -11.01
N MET A 156 8.52 19.87 -9.82
CA MET A 156 7.51 18.82 -9.69
C MET A 156 6.19 19.20 -10.37
N CYS A 157 5.78 20.46 -10.28
CA CYS A 157 4.51 20.92 -10.85
C CYS A 157 4.54 21.12 -12.36
N GLU A 158 5.72 21.26 -12.96
CA GLU A 158 5.91 21.27 -14.41
C GLU A 158 5.93 19.85 -15.01
N THR A 159 5.96 18.80 -14.17
CA THR A 159 5.89 17.44 -14.69
C THR A 159 4.50 17.13 -15.26
N PRO A 160 4.39 16.26 -16.30
CA PRO A 160 3.10 15.89 -16.89
C PRO A 160 2.10 15.23 -15.92
N ILE A 161 2.57 14.76 -14.75
CA ILE A 161 1.72 14.21 -13.69
C ILE A 161 0.90 15.33 -13.02
N PHE A 162 1.49 16.50 -12.82
CA PHE A 162 0.87 17.61 -12.10
C PHE A 162 0.36 18.73 -13.02
N ALA A 163 1.08 19.04 -14.09
CA ALA A 163 0.75 20.14 -15.01
C ALA A 163 -0.64 19.96 -15.66
N ASP A 164 -0.97 18.72 -16.01
CA ASP A 164 -2.22 18.34 -16.69
C ASP A 164 -3.19 17.60 -15.77
N LEU A 165 -2.95 17.58 -14.45
CA LEU A 165 -3.69 16.73 -13.51
C LEU A 165 -5.21 16.93 -13.63
N ILE A 166 -5.66 18.18 -13.48
CA ILE A 166 -7.08 18.51 -13.53
C ILE A 166 -7.68 18.28 -14.92
N ASP A 167 -6.92 18.58 -15.98
CA ASP A 167 -7.38 18.40 -17.36
C ASP A 167 -7.58 16.91 -17.69
N LYS A 168 -6.68 16.03 -17.23
CA LYS A 168 -6.79 14.56 -17.35
C LYS A 168 -7.95 14.00 -16.53
N MET A 169 -8.09 14.41 -15.27
CA MET A 169 -9.22 14.00 -14.43
C MET A 169 -10.55 14.35 -15.10
N ARG A 170 -10.66 15.58 -15.61
CA ARG A 170 -11.85 16.05 -16.33
C ARG A 170 -12.11 15.26 -17.61
N ALA A 171 -11.07 14.91 -18.38
CA ALA A 171 -11.21 14.09 -19.58
C ALA A 171 -11.71 12.67 -19.27
N ASN A 172 -11.31 12.10 -18.13
CA ASN A 172 -11.72 10.77 -17.66
C ASN A 172 -13.14 10.74 -17.06
N GLU A 173 -13.69 11.89 -16.67
CA GLU A 173 -14.97 12.00 -15.95
C GLU A 173 -16.16 11.32 -16.65
N PRO A 174 -16.39 11.46 -17.98
CA PRO A 174 -17.51 10.81 -18.66
C PRO A 174 -17.45 9.28 -18.59
N LYS A 175 -16.24 8.71 -18.69
CA LYS A 175 -16.03 7.27 -18.58
C LYS A 175 -16.25 6.81 -17.14
N LEU A 176 -15.76 7.57 -16.16
CA LEU A 176 -16.00 7.30 -14.75
C LEU A 176 -17.51 7.31 -14.40
N LYS A 177 -18.28 8.29 -14.90
CA LYS A 177 -19.75 8.32 -14.78
C LYS A 177 -20.39 7.03 -15.33
N THR A 178 -19.91 6.53 -16.46
CA THR A 178 -20.39 5.28 -17.07
C THR A 178 -20.07 4.05 -16.20
N ILE A 179 -18.85 3.98 -15.65
CA ILE A 179 -18.44 2.91 -14.73
C ILE A 179 -19.30 2.93 -13.47
N ILE A 180 -19.53 4.11 -12.89
CA ILE A 180 -20.37 4.29 -11.70
C ILE A 180 -21.81 3.84 -11.98
N ALA A 181 -22.39 4.21 -13.13
CA ALA A 181 -23.72 3.77 -13.51
C ALA A 181 -23.81 2.24 -13.71
N LYS A 182 -22.76 1.62 -14.26
CA LYS A 182 -22.69 0.17 -14.51
C LYS A 182 -22.61 -0.65 -13.22
N TYR A 183 -21.79 -0.22 -12.26
CA TYR A 183 -21.51 -0.99 -11.05
C TYR A 183 -22.29 -0.55 -9.82
N ASN A 184 -22.85 0.66 -9.83
CA ASN A 184 -23.56 1.28 -8.72
C ASN A 184 -22.83 1.10 -7.36
N PRO A 185 -21.57 1.56 -7.21
CA PRO A 185 -20.74 1.25 -6.03
C PRO A 185 -21.37 1.74 -4.74
N ASP A 186 -21.29 0.98 -3.66
CA ASP A 186 -21.78 1.36 -2.32
C ASP A 186 -20.85 2.35 -1.62
N VAL A 187 -19.54 2.21 -1.87
CA VAL A 187 -18.48 3.04 -1.29
C VAL A 187 -17.41 3.31 -2.36
N TYR A 188 -16.83 4.50 -2.30
CA TYR A 188 -15.67 4.87 -3.12
C TYR A 188 -14.39 4.94 -2.30
N ILE A 189 -13.26 4.66 -2.92
CA ILE A 189 -11.94 4.86 -2.34
C ILE A 189 -11.11 5.67 -3.35
N ILE A 190 -10.58 6.80 -2.91
CA ILE A 190 -9.87 7.75 -3.75
C ILE A 190 -8.46 7.91 -3.19
N ASP A 191 -7.46 7.78 -4.04
CA ASP A 191 -6.08 8.12 -3.72
C ASP A 191 -5.59 9.13 -4.76
N ASP A 192 -6.10 10.35 -4.64
CA ASP A 192 -5.87 11.44 -5.58
C ASP A 192 -5.85 12.78 -4.82
N PHE A 193 -5.36 13.85 -5.46
CA PHE A 193 -5.22 15.17 -4.88
C PHE A 193 -6.54 15.95 -4.83
N ALA A 194 -7.29 15.98 -5.93
CA ALA A 194 -8.49 16.83 -6.05
C ALA A 194 -9.81 16.06 -5.93
N GLY A 195 -9.82 14.78 -6.31
CA GLY A 195 -11.01 13.91 -6.39
C GLY A 195 -11.96 14.24 -7.55
N SER A 196 -12.69 13.24 -8.03
CA SER A 196 -13.70 13.42 -9.07
C SER A 196 -14.98 14.07 -8.49
N PRO A 197 -15.54 15.11 -9.14
CA PRO A 197 -16.82 15.72 -8.75
C PRO A 197 -17.95 14.69 -8.65
N THR A 198 -18.05 13.78 -9.63
CA THR A 198 -19.07 12.70 -9.62
C THR A 198 -18.97 11.83 -8.39
N ILE A 199 -17.76 11.52 -7.91
CA ILE A 199 -17.57 10.70 -6.70
C ILE A 199 -17.91 11.50 -5.45
N ILE A 200 -17.29 12.66 -5.27
CA ILE A 200 -17.35 13.42 -4.01
C ILE A 200 -18.75 14.00 -3.75
N HIS A 201 -19.56 14.18 -4.80
CA HIS A 201 -20.95 14.63 -4.73
C HIS A 201 -21.99 13.54 -5.04
N SER A 202 -21.60 12.26 -5.04
CA SER A 202 -22.50 11.12 -5.31
C SER A 202 -23.55 10.83 -4.23
N ASN A 203 -23.51 11.53 -3.09
CA ASN A 203 -24.25 11.23 -1.85
C ASN A 203 -23.95 9.83 -1.25
N LYS A 204 -22.89 9.15 -1.70
CA LYS A 204 -22.41 7.91 -1.08
C LYS A 204 -21.13 8.15 -0.28
N PRO A 205 -20.83 7.29 0.70
CA PRO A 205 -19.57 7.35 1.43
C PRO A 205 -18.38 7.19 0.48
N TRP A 206 -17.36 8.02 0.70
CA TRP A 206 -16.08 7.87 0.02
C TRP A 206 -14.94 8.01 1.02
N ILE A 207 -13.87 7.29 0.79
CA ILE A 207 -12.70 7.21 1.66
C ILE A 207 -11.53 7.84 0.90
N HIS A 208 -10.82 8.77 1.53
CA HIS A 208 -9.54 9.23 1.00
C HIS A 208 -8.43 8.31 1.52
N ILE A 209 -7.52 7.93 0.65
CA ILE A 209 -6.27 7.26 1.02
C ILE A 209 -5.11 8.17 0.65
N SER A 210 -4.22 8.41 1.60
CA SER A 210 -2.92 9.01 1.33
C SER A 210 -1.89 7.88 1.22
N SER A 211 -1.52 7.52 -0.01
CA SER A 211 -0.44 6.55 -0.28
C SER A 211 0.96 7.15 -0.08
N SER A 212 1.07 8.47 -0.05
CA SER A 212 2.29 9.20 0.31
C SER A 212 2.43 9.38 1.82
N GLN A 213 3.63 9.80 2.22
CA GLN A 213 3.99 10.18 3.58
C GLN A 213 2.94 11.16 4.19
N PRO A 214 2.57 11.04 5.49
CA PRO A 214 1.43 11.76 6.08
C PRO A 214 1.40 13.29 5.99
N LEU A 215 2.55 13.99 5.95
CA LEU A 215 2.60 15.46 5.86
C LEU A 215 2.11 15.98 4.51
N SER A 216 1.99 15.13 3.48
CA SER A 216 1.37 15.54 2.22
C SER A 216 -0.13 15.82 2.38
N GLY A 217 -0.81 15.05 3.25
CA GLY A 217 -2.27 15.10 3.42
C GLY A 217 -2.70 15.76 4.73
N ILE A 218 -1.98 15.51 5.81
CA ILE A 218 -2.33 16.02 7.14
C ILE A 218 -1.47 17.23 7.47
N ARG A 219 -2.06 18.41 7.27
CA ARG A 219 -1.42 19.68 7.58
C ARG A 219 -1.55 20.01 9.06
N ASP A 220 -0.42 20.35 9.70
CA ASP A 220 -0.35 20.85 11.06
C ASP A 220 0.83 21.84 11.21
N ASP A 221 0.61 22.99 11.85
CA ASP A 221 1.64 24.03 12.01
C ASP A 221 2.78 23.62 12.97
N ARG A 222 2.64 22.49 13.67
CA ARG A 222 3.70 21.89 14.49
C ARG A 222 4.68 21.05 13.68
N THR A 223 4.34 20.71 12.44
CA THR A 223 5.14 19.86 11.55
C THR A 223 5.70 20.64 10.37
N PRO A 224 6.84 20.19 9.79
CA PRO A 224 7.38 20.83 8.60
C PRO A 224 6.41 20.72 7.42
N PRO A 225 6.46 21.65 6.44
CA PRO A 225 5.63 21.57 5.25
C PRO A 225 5.84 20.25 4.50
N GLY A 226 4.75 19.57 4.14
CA GLY A 226 4.83 18.37 3.31
C GLY A 226 5.58 18.63 2.00
N TRP A 227 6.41 17.66 1.61
CA TRP A 227 7.34 17.68 0.45
C TRP A 227 8.58 18.58 0.59
N SER A 228 8.80 19.25 1.72
CA SER A 228 10.01 20.08 1.91
C SER A 228 11.28 19.29 2.25
N GLY A 229 11.14 18.09 2.82
CA GLY A 229 12.29 17.36 3.38
C GLY A 229 12.95 18.08 4.56
N TYR A 230 12.35 19.15 5.10
CA TYR A 230 12.90 19.86 6.24
C TYR A 230 12.83 19.01 7.53
N PRO A 231 13.86 19.09 8.40
CA PRO A 231 13.81 18.50 9.73
C PRO A 231 12.67 19.06 10.59
N SER A 232 12.12 18.24 11.48
CA SER A 232 11.06 18.65 12.42
C SER A 232 11.53 19.70 13.44
N ASP A 233 12.82 19.76 13.72
CA ASP A 233 13.49 20.73 14.60
C ASP A 233 14.13 21.91 13.84
N SER A 234 13.89 22.01 12.53
CA SER A 234 14.40 23.11 11.71
C SER A 234 13.76 24.46 12.04
N ASP A 235 14.41 25.53 11.59
CA ASP A 235 13.90 26.89 11.74
C ASP A 235 12.51 27.05 11.08
N ARG A 236 11.49 27.21 11.93
CA ARG A 236 10.10 27.39 11.52
C ARG A 236 9.87 28.62 10.65
N GLN A 237 10.76 29.61 10.68
CA GLN A 237 10.66 30.76 9.79
C GLN A 237 10.82 30.37 8.31
N LYS A 238 11.49 29.24 8.01
CA LYS A 238 11.61 28.70 6.65
C LYS A 238 10.34 28.02 6.15
N TRP A 239 9.45 27.59 7.05
CA TRP A 239 8.26 26.83 6.69
C TRP A 239 7.20 27.70 6.01
N SER A 240 7.06 28.96 6.43
CA SER A 240 6.06 29.87 5.86
C SER A 240 6.36 30.22 4.39
N PRO A 241 7.60 30.61 4.00
CA PRO A 241 7.95 30.81 2.60
C PRO A 241 7.68 29.58 1.72
N PHE A 242 8.03 28.38 2.18
CA PHE A 242 7.79 27.15 1.42
C PHE A 242 6.29 26.86 1.23
N ASN A 243 5.47 27.10 2.26
CA ASN A 243 4.01 26.97 2.15
C ASN A 243 3.42 28.00 1.18
N GLU A 244 3.92 29.24 1.15
CA GLU A 244 3.49 30.25 0.17
C GLU A 244 3.92 29.89 -1.25
N LEU A 245 5.12 29.35 -1.44
CA LEU A 245 5.57 28.81 -2.72
C LEU A 245 4.60 27.72 -3.21
N LYS A 246 4.30 26.73 -2.36
CA LYS A 246 3.32 25.68 -2.69
C LYS A 246 1.96 26.25 -3.08
N LYS A 247 1.42 27.19 -2.30
CA LYS A 247 0.13 27.83 -2.62
C LYS A 247 0.14 28.50 -3.99
N ASN A 248 1.22 29.21 -4.31
CA ASN A 248 1.35 29.91 -5.58
C ASN A 248 1.43 28.93 -6.76
N ILE A 249 2.19 27.84 -6.60
CA ILE A 249 2.33 26.82 -7.63
C ILE A 249 0.99 26.13 -7.93
N PHE A 250 0.25 25.70 -6.91
CA PHE A 250 -1.03 24.99 -7.12
C PHE A 250 -2.20 25.90 -7.47
N LYS A 251 -2.03 27.23 -7.40
CA LYS A 251 -3.10 28.20 -7.63
C LYS A 251 -3.79 28.01 -8.98
N SER A 252 -3.03 27.76 -10.05
CA SER A 252 -3.58 27.56 -11.39
C SER A 252 -4.46 26.31 -11.47
N GLN A 253 -4.01 25.20 -10.88
CA GLN A 253 -4.75 23.94 -10.83
C GLN A 253 -6.04 24.09 -10.00
N ILE A 254 -5.98 24.79 -8.87
CA ILE A 254 -7.16 25.06 -8.04
C ILE A 254 -8.20 25.90 -8.81
N ILE A 255 -7.76 26.91 -9.58
CA ILE A 255 -8.66 27.71 -10.43
C ILE A 255 -9.31 26.82 -11.50
N LYS A 256 -8.53 25.97 -12.19
CA LYS A 256 -9.06 25.02 -13.18
C LYS A 256 -10.08 24.08 -12.56
N TYR A 257 -9.77 23.52 -11.39
CA TYR A 257 -10.64 22.58 -10.68
C TYR A 257 -11.95 23.24 -10.23
N ASN A 258 -11.87 24.42 -9.63
CA ASN A 258 -13.06 25.16 -9.20
C ASN A 258 -13.95 25.60 -10.36
N LYS A 259 -13.37 25.96 -11.52
CA LYS A 259 -14.14 26.20 -12.73
C LYS A 259 -14.88 24.95 -13.19
N TRP A 260 -14.23 23.79 -13.17
CA TRP A 260 -14.88 22.52 -13.50
C TRP A 260 -16.00 22.18 -12.52
N MET A 261 -15.80 22.37 -11.22
CA MET A 261 -16.83 22.18 -10.19
C MET A 261 -18.06 23.07 -10.42
N GLU A 262 -17.86 24.35 -10.75
CA GLU A 262 -18.94 25.28 -11.06
C GLU A 262 -19.75 24.85 -12.30
N GLU A 263 -19.06 24.40 -13.36
CA GLU A 263 -19.68 23.90 -14.59
C GLU A 263 -20.52 22.63 -14.36
N GLU A 264 -20.14 21.79 -13.38
CA GLU A 264 -20.91 20.61 -12.95
C GLU A 264 -21.99 20.94 -11.88
N GLY A 265 -22.12 22.21 -11.48
CA GLY A 265 -23.13 22.66 -10.51
C GLY A 265 -22.81 22.31 -9.05
N HIS A 266 -21.52 22.17 -8.72
CA HIS A 266 -21.03 21.81 -7.39
C HIS A 266 -20.37 22.99 -6.66
N PRO A 267 -20.33 22.99 -5.32
CA PRO A 267 -19.69 24.04 -4.54
C PRO A 267 -18.18 24.09 -4.78
N LEU A 268 -17.62 25.30 -4.74
CA LEU A 268 -16.19 25.52 -4.93
C LEU A 268 -15.37 24.92 -3.77
N HIS A 269 -14.20 24.38 -4.10
CA HIS A 269 -13.25 23.88 -3.12
C HIS A 269 -12.41 25.03 -2.55
N THR A 270 -12.26 25.08 -1.23
CA THR A 270 -11.42 26.10 -0.57
C THR A 270 -9.94 25.74 -0.71
N ALA A 271 -9.17 26.64 -1.32
CA ALA A 271 -7.75 26.53 -1.73
C ALA A 271 -6.70 26.22 -0.64
N ASN A 272 -7.09 25.87 0.59
CA ASN A 272 -6.18 25.81 1.73
C ASN A 272 -5.62 24.40 2.04
N LYS A 273 -6.04 23.36 1.31
CA LYS A 273 -5.55 21.98 1.47
C LYS A 273 -4.97 21.47 0.15
N SER A 274 -3.76 20.90 0.21
CA SER A 274 -3.06 20.33 -0.94
C SER A 274 -3.63 18.97 -1.38
N ILE A 275 -4.42 18.33 -0.51
CA ILE A 275 -5.08 17.06 -0.75
C ILE A 275 -6.52 17.16 -0.24
N LEU A 276 -7.44 16.59 -1.02
CA LEU A 276 -8.85 16.46 -0.68
C LEU A 276 -9.04 15.56 0.55
N GLU A 277 -9.79 16.04 1.54
CA GLU A 277 -10.13 15.28 2.75
C GLU A 277 -11.59 14.80 2.72
N SER A 278 -11.79 13.51 2.97
CA SER A 278 -13.11 12.90 3.11
C SER A 278 -13.83 13.36 4.38
N PRO A 279 -15.11 13.73 4.27
CA PRO A 279 -15.94 13.98 5.45
C PRO A 279 -16.35 12.68 6.16
N TYR A 280 -16.06 11.50 5.60
CA TYR A 280 -16.43 10.20 6.16
C TYR A 280 -15.25 9.51 6.84
N LEU A 281 -14.16 9.30 6.10
CA LEU A 281 -12.98 8.59 6.58
C LEU A 281 -11.78 8.84 5.66
N ASN A 282 -10.62 9.05 6.27
CA ASN A 282 -9.33 9.19 5.62
C ASN A 282 -8.37 8.15 6.19
N ILE A 283 -7.54 7.55 5.35
CA ILE A 283 -6.58 6.52 5.75
C ILE A 283 -5.20 6.94 5.25
N TYR A 284 -4.18 6.81 6.09
CA TYR A 284 -2.79 6.96 5.67
C TYR A 284 -1.94 5.81 6.18
N GLY A 285 -0.97 5.42 5.38
CA GLY A 285 -0.06 4.30 5.67
C GLY A 285 1.32 4.79 6.09
N TYR A 286 1.65 4.71 7.37
CA TYR A 286 2.97 5.08 7.89
C TYR A 286 3.25 4.41 9.25
N PRO A 287 4.46 3.84 9.47
CA PRO A 287 4.82 3.21 10.73
C PRO A 287 4.70 4.14 11.93
N GLU A 288 4.24 3.62 13.06
CA GLU A 288 4.17 4.39 14.32
C GLU A 288 5.48 5.06 14.69
N GLU A 289 6.59 4.34 14.51
CA GLU A 289 7.93 4.76 14.88
C GLU A 289 8.45 5.91 14.01
N LEU A 290 7.84 6.13 12.84
CA LEU A 290 8.22 7.21 11.92
C LEU A 290 7.23 8.37 11.89
N ASP A 291 6.00 8.16 12.37
CA ASP A 291 4.96 9.17 12.29
C ASP A 291 5.23 10.32 13.27
N TYR A 292 4.65 11.47 12.97
CA TYR A 292 4.79 12.72 13.70
C TYR A 292 3.83 12.80 14.90
N THR A 293 3.40 11.65 15.44
CA THR A 293 2.34 11.60 16.47
C THR A 293 2.78 12.15 17.82
N ASP A 294 4.09 12.24 18.05
CA ASP A 294 4.72 12.90 19.17
C ASP A 294 4.58 14.45 19.12
N ILE A 295 4.49 15.03 17.92
CA ILE A 295 4.39 16.48 17.71
C ILE A 295 3.07 16.96 17.08
N ARG A 296 2.24 16.08 16.51
CA ARG A 296 0.87 16.38 16.06
C ARG A 296 -0.11 15.23 16.38
N PRO A 297 -1.36 15.50 16.78
CA PRO A 297 -2.37 14.47 16.93
C PRO A 297 -2.83 13.96 15.55
N ILE A 298 -3.37 12.74 15.53
CA ILE A 298 -4.11 12.22 14.38
C ILE A 298 -5.49 12.92 14.37
N PRO A 299 -5.91 13.57 13.27
CA PRO A 299 -7.22 14.20 13.21
C PRO A 299 -8.36 13.18 13.30
N GLU A 300 -9.52 13.59 13.82
CA GLU A 300 -10.64 12.70 14.17
C GLU A 300 -11.08 11.75 13.05
N LYS A 301 -11.09 12.21 11.80
CA LYS A 301 -11.52 11.43 10.62
C LYS A 301 -10.39 10.71 9.90
N TRP A 302 -9.22 10.64 10.52
CA TRP A 302 -8.05 9.96 9.97
C TRP A 302 -7.76 8.69 10.78
N ILE A 303 -7.51 7.61 10.06
CA ILE A 303 -7.03 6.36 10.62
C ILE A 303 -5.62 6.10 10.08
N LYS A 304 -4.68 5.88 10.99
CA LYS A 304 -3.36 5.36 10.66
C LYS A 304 -3.46 3.86 10.42
N ILE A 305 -2.80 3.38 9.38
CA ILE A 305 -2.36 1.99 9.27
C ILE A 305 -0.84 1.97 9.13
N GLU A 306 -0.19 0.88 9.52
CA GLU A 306 1.28 0.79 9.47
C GLU A 306 1.80 0.81 8.02
N THR A 307 1.14 0.06 7.13
CA THR A 307 1.54 -0.05 5.72
C THR A 307 0.41 -0.62 4.86
N PHE A 308 0.38 -0.26 3.58
CA PHE A 308 -0.48 -0.88 2.56
C PHE A 308 0.16 -2.17 2.03
N MET A 309 0.37 -3.16 2.92
CA MET A 309 1.01 -4.42 2.54
C MET A 309 0.22 -5.15 1.45
N ARG A 310 0.95 -5.66 0.47
CA ARG A 310 0.44 -6.50 -0.62
C ARG A 310 0.96 -7.92 -0.48
N LYS A 311 0.14 -8.91 -0.82
CA LYS A 311 0.65 -10.28 -0.95
C LYS A 311 1.45 -10.36 -2.25
N GLY A 312 2.77 -10.50 -2.16
CA GLY A 312 3.60 -10.73 -3.34
C GLY A 312 3.23 -12.04 -4.01
N GLU A 313 2.85 -12.01 -5.29
CA GLU A 313 2.38 -13.16 -6.07
C GLU A 313 3.50 -14.11 -6.50
N GLN A 314 4.72 -13.60 -6.68
CA GLN A 314 5.82 -14.37 -7.25
C GLN A 314 6.58 -15.13 -6.16
N GLU A 315 6.78 -16.44 -6.36
CA GLU A 315 7.85 -17.14 -5.66
C GLU A 315 9.19 -16.53 -6.08
N PHE A 316 9.97 -16.12 -5.09
CA PHE A 316 11.30 -15.58 -5.32
C PHE A 316 12.33 -16.45 -4.62
N LYS A 317 13.35 -16.85 -5.37
CA LYS A 317 14.52 -17.53 -4.84
C LYS A 317 15.75 -16.76 -5.28
N ILE A 318 16.62 -16.50 -4.31
CA ILE A 318 17.95 -15.96 -4.61
C ILE A 318 18.68 -16.99 -5.47
N PRO A 319 19.30 -16.59 -6.60
CA PRO A 319 20.07 -17.52 -7.42
C PRO A 319 21.13 -18.25 -6.59
N ASP A 320 21.34 -19.55 -6.84
CA ASP A 320 22.25 -20.36 -6.01
C ASP A 320 23.67 -19.80 -5.96
N LYS A 321 24.16 -19.20 -7.06
CA LYS A 321 25.45 -18.48 -7.10
C LYS A 321 25.55 -17.32 -6.10
N PHE A 322 24.42 -16.74 -5.72
CA PHE A 322 24.31 -15.68 -4.71
C PHE A 322 23.93 -16.18 -3.32
N ARG A 323 23.47 -17.43 -3.22
CA ARG A 323 22.98 -18.04 -1.98
C ARG A 323 24.10 -18.37 -0.99
N ASP A 324 25.25 -18.84 -1.48
CA ASP A 324 26.41 -19.11 -0.63
C ASP A 324 27.05 -17.81 -0.16
N ARG A 325 26.76 -17.41 1.09
CA ARG A 325 27.35 -16.27 1.78
C ARG A 325 27.82 -16.69 3.16
N ASN A 326 29.06 -16.35 3.51
CA ASN A 326 29.51 -16.41 4.91
C ASN A 326 28.93 -15.18 5.63
N VAL A 327 27.85 -15.35 6.39
CA VAL A 327 27.09 -14.25 7.03
C VAL A 327 27.92 -13.45 8.05
N GLU A 328 29.01 -14.01 8.57
CA GLU A 328 29.95 -13.32 9.47
C GLU A 328 30.84 -12.32 8.72
N LYS A 329 31.10 -12.53 7.42
CA LYS A 329 31.98 -11.68 6.59
C LYS A 329 31.24 -10.93 5.48
N CYS A 330 30.07 -11.42 5.06
CA CYS A 330 29.36 -10.98 3.88
C CYS A 330 27.85 -10.88 4.15
N LYS A 331 27.32 -9.66 4.05
CA LYS A 331 25.90 -9.35 4.13
C LYS A 331 25.28 -9.28 2.74
N LEU A 332 23.96 -9.41 2.66
CA LEU A 332 23.19 -9.22 1.44
C LEU A 332 22.43 -7.89 1.52
N ILE A 333 22.57 -7.08 0.49
CA ILE A 333 22.04 -5.72 0.45
C ILE A 333 21.12 -5.59 -0.75
N TYR A 334 19.96 -4.98 -0.58
CA TYR A 334 19.04 -4.68 -1.68
C TYR A 334 19.20 -3.24 -2.14
N LEU A 335 19.45 -3.02 -3.44
CA LEU A 335 19.47 -1.70 -4.07
C LEU A 335 18.25 -1.53 -4.97
N SER A 336 17.37 -0.59 -4.62
CA SER A 336 16.20 -0.24 -5.43
C SER A 336 15.85 1.24 -5.31
N LEU A 337 15.97 1.98 -6.41
CA LEU A 337 15.60 3.39 -6.48
C LEU A 337 14.19 3.61 -7.04
N GLY A 338 13.38 2.55 -7.08
CA GLY A 338 12.07 2.56 -7.74
C GLY A 338 12.19 2.72 -9.27
N SER A 339 11.06 2.65 -9.97
CA SER A 339 11.04 2.71 -11.44
C SER A 339 11.58 4.03 -11.99
N MET A 340 11.35 5.13 -11.26
CA MET A 340 11.78 6.48 -11.64
C MET A 340 13.25 6.72 -11.35
N GLY A 341 13.74 6.42 -10.15
CA GLY A 341 15.15 6.63 -9.80
C GLY A 341 16.09 5.74 -10.61
N SER A 342 15.73 4.47 -10.83
CA SER A 342 16.54 3.54 -11.63
C SER A 342 16.54 3.87 -13.14
N ALA A 343 15.73 4.83 -13.60
CA ALA A 343 15.84 5.34 -14.97
C ALA A 343 17.14 6.13 -15.19
N ASN A 344 17.70 6.74 -14.14
CA ASN A 344 18.96 7.47 -14.23
C ASN A 344 20.13 6.47 -14.34
N VAL A 345 20.48 6.10 -15.57
CA VAL A 345 21.51 5.10 -15.88
C VAL A 345 22.89 5.52 -15.35
N ASP A 346 23.21 6.82 -15.38
CA ASP A 346 24.49 7.32 -14.88
C ASP A 346 24.59 7.20 -13.36
N LEU A 347 23.50 7.49 -12.64
CA LEU A 347 23.40 7.22 -11.21
C LEU A 347 23.56 5.72 -10.92
N MET A 348 22.86 4.85 -11.66
CA MET A 348 22.97 3.40 -11.48
C MET A 348 24.38 2.89 -11.74
N LYS A 349 25.04 3.30 -12.84
CA LYS A 349 26.44 2.95 -13.14
C LYS A 349 27.39 3.43 -12.04
N ARG A 350 27.19 4.64 -11.53
CA ARG A 350 27.98 5.18 -10.41
C ARG A 350 27.81 4.35 -9.15
N LEU A 351 26.57 3.98 -8.80
CA LEU A 351 26.29 3.15 -7.63
C LEU A 351 26.91 1.74 -7.79
N VAL A 352 26.76 1.11 -8.95
CA VAL A 352 27.40 -0.19 -9.24
C VAL A 352 28.93 -0.09 -9.08
N SER A 353 29.55 0.95 -9.63
CA SER A 353 31.01 1.18 -9.53
C SER A 353 31.50 1.41 -8.10
N ILE A 354 30.70 2.06 -7.25
CA ILE A 354 31.04 2.26 -5.83
C ILE A 354 30.87 0.94 -5.06
N LEU A 355 29.72 0.28 -5.23
CA LEU A 355 29.34 -0.90 -4.47
C LEU A 355 30.13 -2.16 -4.89
N SER A 356 30.71 -2.19 -6.09
CA SER A 356 31.61 -3.27 -6.53
C SER A 356 32.86 -3.42 -5.68
N LYS A 357 33.26 -2.36 -4.96
CA LYS A 357 34.40 -2.34 -4.05
C LYS A 357 34.07 -2.89 -2.66
N SER A 358 32.81 -3.19 -2.39
CA SER A 358 32.35 -3.75 -1.12
C SER A 358 32.52 -5.27 -1.08
N GLN A 359 32.85 -5.80 0.10
CA GLN A 359 32.87 -7.25 0.36
C GLN A 359 31.47 -7.89 0.42
N HIS A 360 30.41 -7.07 0.39
CA HIS A 360 29.02 -7.52 0.49
C HIS A 360 28.44 -7.88 -0.89
N LYS A 361 27.35 -8.65 -0.87
CA LYS A 361 26.59 -9.04 -2.06
C LYS A 361 25.38 -8.13 -2.24
N PHE A 362 25.01 -7.85 -3.49
CA PHE A 362 23.88 -6.95 -3.80
C PHE A 362 22.83 -7.61 -4.68
N ILE A 363 21.56 -7.44 -4.32
CA ILE A 363 20.42 -7.63 -5.22
C ILE A 363 20.05 -6.26 -5.77
N VAL A 364 19.99 -6.11 -7.09
CA VAL A 364 19.77 -4.81 -7.76
C VAL A 364 18.47 -4.83 -8.56
N SER A 365 17.54 -3.93 -8.24
CA SER A 365 16.42 -3.62 -9.14
C SER A 365 16.89 -2.63 -10.20
N LYS A 366 17.22 -3.17 -11.39
CA LYS A 366 17.96 -2.45 -12.44
C LYS A 366 17.14 -1.35 -13.12
N GLY A 367 15.81 -1.40 -13.02
CA GLY A 367 14.91 -0.46 -13.68
C GLY A 367 14.75 -0.72 -15.17
N VAL A 368 13.98 0.15 -15.83
CA VAL A 368 13.55 -0.04 -17.23
C VAL A 368 14.73 -0.11 -18.22
N PHE A 369 15.79 0.67 -17.97
CA PHE A 369 17.02 0.70 -18.77
C PHE A 369 18.10 -0.25 -18.25
N GLY A 370 17.72 -1.28 -17.47
CA GLY A 370 18.65 -2.22 -16.87
C GLY A 370 19.60 -2.90 -17.86
N ASP A 371 19.19 -3.13 -19.10
CA ASP A 371 20.02 -3.82 -20.11
C ASP A 371 21.14 -2.93 -20.67
N THR A 372 21.19 -1.65 -20.30
CA THR A 372 22.17 -0.67 -20.81
C THR A 372 23.45 -0.59 -19.96
N TYR A 373 23.53 -1.36 -18.89
CA TYR A 373 24.70 -1.45 -18.02
C TYR A 373 24.83 -2.83 -17.39
N GLU A 374 26.08 -3.18 -17.10
CA GLU A 374 26.45 -4.43 -16.47
C GLU A 374 26.56 -4.29 -14.95
N LEU A 375 26.31 -5.40 -14.27
CA LEU A 375 26.50 -5.54 -12.83
C LEU A 375 27.89 -6.11 -12.53
N ALA A 376 28.47 -5.75 -11.39
CA ALA A 376 29.75 -6.33 -10.94
C ALA A 376 29.55 -7.75 -10.39
N ASP A 377 30.65 -8.51 -10.24
CA ASP A 377 30.63 -9.91 -9.81
C ASP A 377 29.93 -10.14 -8.45
N ASN A 378 29.97 -9.14 -7.57
CA ASN A 378 29.29 -9.18 -6.27
C ASN A 378 27.82 -8.74 -6.32
N MET A 379 27.24 -8.58 -7.51
CA MET A 379 25.83 -8.20 -7.69
C MET A 379 25.05 -9.18 -8.58
N TRP A 380 23.76 -9.31 -8.28
CA TRP A 380 22.77 -9.93 -9.16
C TRP A 380 21.56 -9.00 -9.27
N GLY A 381 20.87 -8.99 -10.40
CA GLY A 381 19.71 -8.12 -10.55
C GLY A 381 19.01 -8.27 -11.88
N GLU A 382 17.76 -7.85 -11.88
CA GLU A 382 16.85 -7.87 -13.03
C GLU A 382 16.21 -6.48 -13.20
N LYS A 383 15.55 -6.21 -14.33
CA LYS A 383 14.82 -4.94 -14.52
C LYS A 383 13.82 -4.66 -13.38
N SER A 384 13.17 -5.71 -12.90
CA SER A 384 12.27 -5.68 -11.76
C SER A 384 12.50 -6.92 -10.90
N VAL A 385 12.55 -6.71 -9.59
CA VAL A 385 12.74 -7.78 -8.59
C VAL A 385 11.55 -7.72 -7.63
N PRO A 386 10.97 -8.86 -7.19
CA PRO A 386 9.80 -8.87 -6.30
C PRO A 386 10.18 -8.38 -4.88
N GLN A 387 10.14 -7.07 -4.69
CA GLN A 387 10.58 -6.37 -3.48
C GLN A 387 10.08 -7.00 -2.17
N THR A 388 8.78 -7.29 -2.06
CA THR A 388 8.17 -7.88 -0.86
C THR A 388 8.70 -9.28 -0.51
N LYS A 389 9.37 -9.96 -1.45
CA LYS A 389 10.04 -11.24 -1.20
C LYS A 389 11.54 -11.11 -0.98
N VAL A 390 12.15 -10.01 -1.43
CA VAL A 390 13.57 -9.71 -1.23
C VAL A 390 13.81 -9.14 0.17
N LEU A 391 12.94 -8.23 0.62
CA LEU A 391 13.13 -7.50 1.86
C LEU A 391 13.38 -8.41 3.09
N PRO A 392 12.67 -9.53 3.30
CA PRO A 392 12.93 -10.42 4.43
C PRO A 392 14.26 -11.20 4.36
N LEU A 393 15.00 -11.12 3.25
CA LEU A 393 16.21 -11.91 3.00
C LEU A 393 17.51 -11.09 3.12
N VAL A 394 17.39 -9.77 3.18
CA VAL A 394 18.51 -8.83 3.13
C VAL A 394 18.78 -8.21 4.51
N ASP A 395 20.02 -7.79 4.71
CA ASP A 395 20.49 -7.15 5.94
C ASP A 395 20.39 -5.62 5.86
N VAL A 396 20.40 -5.05 4.64
CA VAL A 396 20.35 -3.60 4.39
C VAL A 396 19.56 -3.31 3.11
N VAL A 397 18.83 -2.19 3.08
CA VAL A 397 18.15 -1.67 1.90
C VAL A 397 18.70 -0.29 1.54
N ILE A 398 19.13 -0.11 0.30
CA ILE A 398 19.46 1.18 -0.31
C ILE A 398 18.26 1.58 -1.17
N THR A 399 17.55 2.62 -0.75
CA THR A 399 16.28 3.05 -1.37
C THR A 399 16.24 4.54 -1.68
N HIS A 400 15.43 4.92 -2.67
CA HIS A 400 15.08 6.30 -3.00
C HIS A 400 14.16 6.99 -1.98
N GLY A 401 13.61 6.25 -0.99
CA GLY A 401 12.78 6.82 0.06
C GLY A 401 11.28 6.98 -0.28
N GLY A 402 10.80 6.39 -1.38
CA GLY A 402 9.36 6.36 -1.67
C GLY A 402 8.57 5.64 -0.57
N ASN A 403 7.38 6.15 -0.23
CA ASN A 403 6.62 5.75 0.96
C ASN A 403 6.41 4.22 1.06
N ASN A 404 5.93 3.58 0.00
CA ASN A 404 5.74 2.11 0.00
C ASN A 404 7.06 1.36 0.25
N SER A 405 8.18 1.82 -0.30
CA SER A 405 9.48 1.14 -0.10
C SER A 405 9.98 1.30 1.33
N VAL A 406 9.81 2.48 1.93
CA VAL A 406 10.18 2.74 3.34
C VAL A 406 9.32 1.88 4.27
N THR A 407 8.00 1.95 4.11
CA THR A 407 7.05 1.23 4.97
C THR A 407 7.13 -0.28 4.81
N GLU A 408 7.32 -0.81 3.59
CA GLU A 408 7.59 -2.25 3.38
C GLU A 408 8.91 -2.68 4.03
N THR A 409 9.96 -1.84 3.98
CA THR A 409 11.24 -2.15 4.66
C THR A 409 11.08 -2.23 6.17
N PHE A 410 10.30 -1.33 6.78
CA PHE A 410 9.99 -1.37 8.22
C PHE A 410 9.18 -2.60 8.65
N SER A 411 8.46 -3.22 7.72
CA SER A 411 7.59 -4.37 8.01
C SER A 411 8.29 -5.74 7.97
N CYS A 412 9.60 -5.79 7.67
CA CYS A 412 10.35 -7.01 7.42
C CYS A 412 11.37 -7.36 8.49
#